data_AF-A0A7S2ARP6-F1
#
_entry.id   AF-A0A7S2ARP6-F1
#
_cell.length_a   1.000
_cell.length_b   1.000
_cell.length_c   1.000
_cell.angle_alpha   90.00
_cell.angle_beta   90.00
_cell.angle_gamma   90.00
#
_symmetry.space_group_name_H-M   'P 1'
#
loop_
_entity.id
_entity.type
_entity.pdbx_description
1 polymer ?
#
loop_
_entity_poly.entity_id
_entity_poly.type
_entity_poly.pdbx_seq_one_letter_code
_entity_poly.pdbx_strand_id
1 'polypeptide(L)'
;MAMMDTNNGGPQGYGTTENPESGLKEVGEKLMEESHVMGLVILEQGKSQMRMITDGPKGLGYLSLIGGLAMVVCSVLGILFRTGPLKIITQVYLAIFGLAILTVELKKGPFSSYEAFISEYFLFMYGLYGRAMFYVFCSTLLLAQWPFFPDFVCGCYLGFLAFVYVTAGLASSKKLTHELTEDQLEEKFKEHDTDQDGRLSTEEFTALCQDLDIEMNLKQIEAAMLMIDSTHVGTINKEDFMRHFTK
;
A
#
# COMPACT_ATOMS: atom_id res chain seq x y z
N MET A 1 8.96 -86.08 36.48
CA MET A 1 7.67 -85.70 37.11
C MET A 1 7.83 -84.26 37.58
N ALA A 2 6.96 -83.36 37.06
CA ALA A 2 6.87 -81.89 37.22
C ALA A 2 8.11 -81.09 36.75
N MET A 3 8.12 -80.34 35.63
CA MET A 3 7.35 -79.16 35.20
C MET A 3 7.28 -78.03 36.24
N MET A 4 8.00 -76.92 35.96
CA MET A 4 7.41 -75.57 35.88
C MET A 4 8.39 -74.58 35.20
N ASP A 5 7.82 -73.84 34.25
CA ASP A 5 8.41 -72.90 33.31
C ASP A 5 8.60 -71.48 33.88
N THR A 6 9.30 -70.68 33.05
CA THR A 6 9.36 -69.20 32.98
C THR A 6 10.29 -68.52 33.99
N ASN A 7 11.02 -67.45 33.66
CA ASN A 7 10.64 -66.37 32.75
C ASN A 7 11.89 -65.60 32.26
N ASN A 8 11.75 -65.13 31.02
CA ASN A 8 12.70 -64.38 30.22
C ASN A 8 12.50 -62.87 30.48
N GLY A 9 13.58 -62.11 30.68
CA GLY A 9 13.52 -60.70 31.04
C GLY A 9 14.73 -59.92 30.52
N GLY A 10 14.87 -59.84 29.19
CA GLY A 10 15.76 -58.88 28.55
C GLY A 10 15.19 -57.46 28.61
N PRO A 11 16.03 -56.40 28.60
CA PRO A 11 15.58 -55.04 28.87
C PRO A 11 14.63 -54.52 27.78
N GLN A 12 13.51 -53.95 28.20
CA GLN A 12 12.58 -53.20 27.35
C GLN A 12 13.27 -52.01 26.69
N GLY A 13 12.95 -51.80 25.42
CA GLY A 13 13.53 -50.79 24.55
C GLY A 13 13.38 -49.37 25.08
N TYR A 14 14.49 -48.65 25.10
CA TYR A 14 14.54 -47.20 25.16
C TYR A 14 14.54 -46.65 23.72
N GLY A 15 13.57 -45.79 23.45
CA GLY A 15 13.60 -44.69 22.47
C GLY A 15 14.20 -44.97 21.09
N THR A 16 13.33 -45.06 20.08
CA THR A 16 13.67 -44.55 18.75
C THR A 16 14.17 -43.13 18.91
N THR A 17 15.47 -42.94 18.75
CA THR A 17 16.10 -41.63 18.58
C THR A 17 15.70 -41.15 17.19
N GLU A 18 14.59 -40.41 17.10
CA GLU A 18 14.33 -39.57 15.93
C GLU A 18 15.55 -38.66 15.78
N ASN A 19 16.25 -38.83 14.67
CA ASN A 19 17.44 -38.06 14.36
C ASN A 19 17.05 -36.58 14.20
N PRO A 20 17.48 -35.66 15.07
CA PRO A 20 17.08 -34.25 14.97
C PRO A 20 17.51 -33.60 13.64
N GLU A 21 18.50 -34.17 12.95
CA GLU A 21 18.92 -33.73 11.63
C GLU A 21 17.93 -34.07 10.51
N SER A 22 17.15 -35.16 10.62
CA SER A 22 16.15 -35.51 9.59
C SER A 22 14.91 -34.62 9.70
N GLY A 23 14.49 -34.29 10.92
CA GLY A 23 13.41 -33.33 11.16
C GLY A 23 13.76 -31.92 10.71
N LEU A 24 15.01 -31.47 10.94
CA LEU A 24 15.47 -30.15 10.47
C LEU A 24 15.54 -30.05 8.95
N LYS A 25 15.93 -31.12 8.25
CA LYS A 25 15.93 -31.15 6.78
C LYS A 25 14.52 -31.15 6.21
N GLU A 26 13.61 -31.94 6.80
CA GLU A 26 12.22 -31.99 6.37
C GLU A 26 11.49 -30.65 6.61
N VAL A 27 11.74 -30.00 7.76
CA VAL A 27 11.23 -28.65 8.06
C VAL A 27 11.83 -27.63 7.11
N GLY A 28 13.13 -27.73 6.78
CA GLY A 28 13.80 -26.86 5.82
C GLY A 28 13.24 -27.00 4.39
N GLU A 29 12.96 -28.23 3.94
CA GLU A 29 12.36 -28.52 2.64
C GLU A 29 10.91 -28.03 2.56
N LYS A 30 10.10 -28.29 3.59
CA LYS A 30 8.72 -27.77 3.68
C LYS A 30 8.69 -26.24 3.70
N LEU A 31 9.58 -25.60 4.46
CA LEU A 31 9.70 -24.14 4.47
C LEU A 31 10.12 -23.59 3.11
N MET A 32 11.05 -24.24 2.40
CA MET A 32 11.45 -23.83 1.05
C MET A 32 10.31 -23.96 0.04
N GLU A 33 9.53 -25.04 0.13
CA GLU A 33 8.38 -25.27 -0.74
C GLU A 33 7.25 -24.26 -0.48
N GLU A 34 6.91 -24.01 0.79
CA GLU A 34 5.96 -22.97 1.19
C GLU A 34 6.43 -21.57 0.76
N SER A 35 7.73 -21.27 0.92
CA SER A 35 8.33 -19.99 0.48
C SER A 35 8.25 -19.80 -1.03
N HIS A 36 8.47 -20.88 -1.80
CA HIS A 36 8.45 -20.84 -3.25
C HIS A 36 7.03 -20.66 -3.78
N VAL A 37 6.06 -21.39 -3.21
CA VAL A 37 4.64 -21.24 -3.55
C VAL A 37 4.15 -19.85 -3.18
N MET A 38 4.48 -19.34 -1.99
CA MET A 38 4.16 -17.98 -1.57
C MET A 38 4.77 -16.94 -2.52
N GLY A 39 6.03 -17.14 -2.93
CA GLY A 39 6.71 -16.27 -3.89
C GLY A 39 6.04 -16.26 -5.27
N LEU A 40 5.59 -17.42 -5.76
CA LEU A 40 4.87 -17.54 -7.03
C LEU A 40 3.49 -16.90 -6.95
N VAL A 41 2.75 -17.09 -5.85
CA VAL A 41 1.45 -16.44 -5.62
C VAL A 41 1.60 -14.92 -5.58
N ILE A 42 2.61 -14.40 -4.88
CA ILE A 42 2.92 -12.96 -4.86
C ILE A 42 3.31 -12.45 -6.26
N LEU A 43 4.08 -13.22 -7.02
CA LEU A 43 4.45 -12.87 -8.40
C LEU A 43 3.24 -12.87 -9.34
N GLU A 44 2.33 -13.81 -9.20
CA GLU A 44 1.15 -13.96 -10.05
C GLU A 44 0.08 -12.91 -9.71
N GLN A 45 -0.16 -12.67 -8.42
CA GLN A 45 -0.94 -11.53 -7.94
C GLN A 45 -0.30 -10.21 -8.36
N GLY A 46 1.03 -10.10 -8.23
CA GLY A 46 1.78 -8.93 -8.68
C GLY A 46 1.61 -8.69 -10.18
N LYS A 47 1.61 -9.74 -11.01
CA LYS A 47 1.37 -9.65 -12.46
C LYS A 47 -0.06 -9.27 -12.81
N SER A 48 -1.07 -9.79 -12.13
CA SER A 48 -2.47 -9.44 -12.40
C SER A 48 -2.76 -7.99 -12.01
N GLN A 49 -2.22 -7.53 -10.87
CA GLN A 49 -2.29 -6.13 -10.49
C GLN A 49 -1.46 -5.24 -11.42
N MET A 50 -0.27 -5.70 -11.82
CA MET A 50 0.57 -4.97 -12.79
C MET A 50 -0.15 -4.81 -14.13
N ARG A 51 -0.93 -5.79 -14.59
CA ARG A 51 -1.73 -5.66 -15.82
C ARG A 51 -2.83 -4.62 -15.68
N MET A 52 -3.56 -4.62 -14.56
CA MET A 52 -4.56 -3.56 -14.29
C MET A 52 -3.91 -2.17 -14.18
N ILE A 53 -2.67 -2.11 -13.69
CA ILE A 53 -1.87 -0.88 -13.56
C ILE A 53 -1.24 -0.44 -14.90
N THR A 54 -0.86 -1.38 -15.77
CA THR A 54 -0.17 -1.10 -17.04
C THR A 54 -1.14 -0.60 -18.11
N ASP A 55 -2.39 -1.07 -18.07
CA ASP A 55 -3.43 -0.67 -19.02
C ASP A 55 -4.28 0.52 -18.51
N GLY A 56 -4.15 0.88 -17.23
CA GLY A 56 -4.81 2.04 -16.63
C GLY A 56 -4.07 3.36 -16.94
N PRO A 57 -4.77 4.51 -17.04
CA PRO A 57 -4.10 5.79 -17.12
C PRO A 57 -3.24 5.99 -15.85
N LYS A 58 -2.02 6.50 -16.01
CA LYS A 58 -1.03 6.58 -14.92
C LYS A 58 -1.42 7.63 -13.88
N GLY A 59 -2.20 7.18 -12.90
CA GLY A 59 -2.68 7.96 -11.76
C GLY A 59 -1.59 8.37 -10.76
N LEU A 60 -1.99 9.15 -9.76
CA LEU A 60 -1.20 9.50 -8.58
C LEU A 60 -0.81 8.25 -7.78
N GLY A 61 -1.74 7.31 -7.56
CA GLY A 61 -1.46 6.09 -6.80
C GLY A 61 -0.36 5.23 -7.43
N TYR A 62 -0.32 5.16 -8.76
CA TYR A 62 0.75 4.45 -9.49
C TYR A 62 2.13 5.08 -9.29
N LEU A 63 2.22 6.41 -9.32
CA LEU A 63 3.48 7.12 -9.10
C LEU A 63 3.99 6.92 -7.67
N SER A 64 3.09 6.87 -6.70
CA SER A 64 3.39 6.58 -5.31
C SER A 64 3.84 5.14 -5.10
N LEU A 65 3.25 4.19 -5.80
CA LEU A 65 3.68 2.79 -5.80
C LEU A 65 5.13 2.65 -6.30
N ILE A 66 5.47 3.30 -7.41
CA ILE A 66 6.85 3.32 -7.93
C ILE A 66 7.80 3.97 -6.92
N GLY A 67 7.38 5.08 -6.30
CA GLY A 67 8.17 5.77 -5.28
C GLY A 67 8.45 4.91 -4.05
N GLY A 68 7.42 4.24 -3.54
CA GLY A 68 7.53 3.30 -2.42
C GLY A 68 8.47 2.15 -2.74
N LEU A 69 8.32 1.53 -3.91
CA LEU A 69 9.18 0.42 -4.35
C LEU A 69 10.63 0.86 -4.49
N ALA A 70 10.87 1.98 -5.17
CA ALA A 70 12.21 2.53 -5.35
C ALA A 70 12.87 2.85 -4.00
N MET A 71 12.10 3.39 -3.05
CA MET A 71 12.59 3.70 -1.70
C MET A 71 12.96 2.44 -0.90
N VAL A 72 12.15 1.37 -0.98
CA VAL A 72 12.52 0.09 -0.35
C VAL A 72 13.82 -0.46 -0.94
N VAL A 73 13.94 -0.47 -2.27
CA VAL A 73 15.15 -0.95 -2.96
C VAL A 73 16.37 -0.10 -2.59
N CYS A 74 16.27 1.22 -2.64
CA CYS A 74 17.36 2.13 -2.24
C CYS A 74 17.75 1.91 -0.78
N SER A 75 16.77 1.70 0.10
CA SER A 75 17.03 1.47 1.52
C SER A 75 17.78 0.16 1.78
N VAL A 76 17.38 -0.94 1.12
CA VAL A 76 18.07 -2.23 1.23
C VAL A 76 19.51 -2.11 0.71
N LEU A 77 19.72 -1.48 -0.45
CA LEU A 77 21.07 -1.20 -0.96
C LEU A 77 21.86 -0.32 0.03
N GLY A 78 21.22 0.69 0.60
CA GLY A 78 21.80 1.57 1.61
C GLY A 78 22.26 0.82 2.86
N ILE A 79 21.54 -0.21 3.31
CA ILE A 79 21.94 -1.06 4.45
C ILE A 79 23.15 -1.92 4.09
N LEU A 80 23.20 -2.46 2.87
CA LEU A 80 24.27 -3.38 2.44
C LEU A 80 25.60 -2.67 2.18
N PHE A 81 25.57 -1.48 1.57
CA PHE A 81 26.78 -0.81 1.06
C PHE A 81 27.34 0.26 2.00
N ARG A 82 26.71 0.52 3.15
CA ARG A 82 27.06 1.66 4.02
C ARG A 82 27.53 1.23 5.39
N THR A 83 28.56 1.92 5.87
CA THR A 83 29.08 1.77 7.23
C THR A 83 28.61 2.93 8.12
N GLY A 84 28.08 2.62 9.30
CA GLY A 84 27.72 3.61 10.31
C GLY A 84 26.34 3.36 10.91
N PRO A 85 26.23 3.21 12.25
CA PRO A 85 24.99 2.76 12.90
C PRO A 85 23.82 3.72 12.64
N LEU A 86 24.05 5.05 12.73
CA LEU A 86 23.00 6.04 12.49
C LEU A 86 22.45 5.98 11.07
N LYS A 87 23.32 5.80 10.06
CA LYS A 87 22.87 5.73 8.68
C LYS A 87 22.10 4.44 8.39
N ILE A 88 22.52 3.32 8.98
CA ILE A 88 21.79 2.05 8.89
C ILE A 88 20.40 2.20 9.54
N ILE A 89 20.31 2.80 10.72
CA ILE A 89 19.04 3.05 11.40
C ILE A 89 18.13 3.91 10.51
N THR A 90 18.63 4.99 9.91
CA THR A 90 17.84 5.80 8.98
C THR A 90 17.35 4.98 7.78
N GLN A 91 18.17 4.09 7.22
CA GLN A 91 17.73 3.22 6.12
C GLN A 91 16.67 2.21 6.53
N VAL A 92 16.72 1.69 7.75
CA VAL A 92 15.65 0.82 8.28
C VAL A 92 14.33 1.60 8.36
N TYR A 93 14.34 2.84 8.84
CA TYR A 93 13.15 3.70 8.83
C TYR A 93 12.63 3.95 7.41
N LEU A 94 13.52 4.28 6.46
CA LEU A 94 13.13 4.52 5.06
C LEU A 94 12.57 3.26 4.39
N ALA A 95 13.10 2.08 4.71
CA ALA A 95 12.55 0.81 4.23
C ALA A 95 11.13 0.58 4.77
N ILE A 96 10.90 0.83 6.06
CA ILE A 96 9.57 0.70 6.69
C ILE A 96 8.58 1.70 6.06
N PHE A 97 8.99 2.96 5.86
CA PHE A 97 8.14 3.96 5.20
C PHE A 97 7.85 3.61 3.74
N GLY A 98 8.82 3.07 3.01
CA GLY A 98 8.62 2.55 1.66
C GLY A 98 7.58 1.41 1.64
N LEU A 99 7.66 0.47 2.59
CA LEU A 99 6.66 -0.59 2.75
C LEU A 99 5.28 -0.02 3.12
N ALA A 100 5.21 0.97 4.01
CA ALA A 100 3.95 1.63 4.36
C ALA A 100 3.27 2.26 3.12
N ILE A 101 4.04 2.92 2.25
CA ILE A 101 3.52 3.48 0.99
C ILE A 101 3.00 2.36 0.08
N LEU A 102 3.75 1.26 -0.06
CA LEU A 102 3.31 0.13 -0.86
C LEU A 102 2.00 -0.47 -0.33
N THR A 103 1.85 -0.61 0.99
CA THR A 103 0.62 -1.11 1.61
C THR A 103 -0.57 -0.19 1.35
N VAL A 104 -0.38 1.13 1.44
CA VAL A 104 -1.45 2.11 1.19
C VAL A 104 -1.92 2.09 -0.27
N GLU A 105 -1.01 1.88 -1.23
CA GLU A 105 -1.38 1.88 -2.65
C GLU A 105 -1.90 0.52 -3.15
N LEU A 106 -1.49 -0.58 -2.52
CA LEU A 106 -1.93 -1.94 -2.87
C LEU A 106 -3.23 -2.31 -2.15
N LYS A 107 -4.37 -1.85 -2.68
CA LYS A 107 -5.72 -2.08 -2.12
C LYS A 107 -6.09 -3.55 -1.84
N LYS A 108 -5.47 -4.53 -2.51
CA LYS A 108 -5.71 -5.98 -2.30
C LYS A 108 -4.43 -6.79 -2.54
N GLY A 109 -3.52 -6.80 -1.57
CA GLY A 109 -2.23 -7.50 -1.71
C GLY A 109 -1.93 -8.45 -0.54
N PRO A 110 -0.75 -9.10 -0.56
CA PRO A 110 -0.26 -9.95 0.54
C PRO A 110 -0.07 -9.19 1.88
N PHE A 111 -0.22 -7.86 1.88
CA PHE A 111 -0.03 -6.98 3.02
C PHE A 111 -1.32 -6.62 3.77
N SER A 112 -2.45 -7.29 3.49
CA SER A 112 -3.73 -7.03 4.18
C SER A 112 -3.64 -7.14 5.71
N SER A 113 -2.71 -7.97 6.22
CA SER A 113 -2.45 -8.08 7.66
C SER A 113 -1.93 -6.78 8.30
N TYR A 114 -1.32 -5.88 7.53
CA TYR A 114 -0.75 -4.62 8.02
C TYR A 114 -1.65 -3.42 7.74
N GLU A 115 -2.72 -3.61 6.97
CA GLU A 115 -3.68 -2.55 6.64
C GLU A 115 -4.29 -1.93 7.90
N ALA A 116 -4.66 -2.76 8.89
CA ALA A 116 -5.17 -2.29 10.17
C ALA A 116 -4.17 -1.37 10.90
N PHE A 117 -2.90 -1.75 10.96
CA PHE A 117 -1.86 -0.94 11.61
C PHE A 117 -1.65 0.41 10.88
N ILE A 118 -1.61 0.41 9.56
CA ILE A 118 -1.47 1.66 8.78
C ILE A 118 -2.71 2.53 8.95
N SER A 119 -3.92 1.96 8.95
CA SER A 119 -5.17 2.70 9.16
C SER A 119 -5.25 3.34 10.56
N GLU A 120 -4.62 2.72 11.57
CA GLU A 120 -4.62 3.22 12.94
C GLU A 120 -3.55 4.32 13.16
N TYR A 121 -2.32 4.09 12.71
CA TYR A 121 -1.18 4.98 13.02
C TYR A 121 -0.84 5.96 11.89
N PHE A 122 -1.10 5.58 10.65
CA PHE A 122 -0.79 6.35 9.44
C PHE A 122 -2.07 6.81 8.72
N LEU A 123 -3.14 7.09 9.46
CA LEU A 123 -4.40 7.58 8.90
C LEU A 123 -4.21 8.79 7.96
N PHE A 124 -3.29 9.70 8.32
CA PHE A 124 -2.99 10.88 7.51
C PHE A 124 -2.41 10.52 6.12
N MET A 125 -1.79 9.35 5.95
CA MET A 125 -1.32 8.87 4.65
C MET A 125 -2.47 8.42 3.73
N TYR A 126 -3.71 8.33 4.19
CA TYR A 126 -4.82 8.05 3.27
C TYR A 126 -5.36 9.33 2.62
N GLY A 127 -5.22 10.48 3.27
CA GLY A 127 -5.61 11.78 2.72
C GLY A 127 -4.56 12.40 1.79
N LEU A 128 -5.01 13.24 0.85
CA LEU A 128 -4.16 13.83 -0.18
C LEU A 128 -2.99 14.67 0.38
N TYR A 129 -3.27 15.64 1.24
CA TYR A 129 -2.25 16.56 1.77
C TYR A 129 -1.32 15.90 2.78
N GLY A 130 -1.82 14.91 3.53
CA GLY A 130 -1.00 14.12 4.43
C GLY A 130 0.02 13.25 3.68
N ARG A 131 -0.38 12.62 2.56
CA ARG A 131 0.56 11.95 1.64
C ARG A 131 1.63 12.89 1.10
N ALA A 132 1.24 14.08 0.63
CA ALA A 132 2.18 15.06 0.09
C ALA A 132 3.24 15.47 1.13
N MET A 133 2.80 15.78 2.35
CA MET A 133 3.69 16.12 3.47
C MET A 133 4.62 14.95 3.84
N PHE A 134 4.10 13.73 3.80
CA PHE A 134 4.90 12.53 4.03
C PHE A 134 6.00 12.36 2.98
N TYR A 135 5.70 12.58 1.71
CA TYR A 135 6.69 12.50 0.63
C TYR A 135 7.76 13.60 0.75
N VAL A 136 7.41 14.82 1.19
CA VAL A 136 8.41 15.86 1.50
C VAL A 136 9.33 15.42 2.65
N PHE A 137 8.77 14.81 3.69
CA PHE A 137 9.53 14.29 4.82
C PHE A 137 10.51 13.19 4.37
N CYS A 138 10.03 12.16 3.67
CA CYS A 138 10.87 11.08 3.13
C CYS A 138 11.94 11.61 2.16
N SER A 139 11.57 12.53 1.26
CA SER A 139 12.48 13.21 0.34
C SER A 139 13.63 13.90 1.09
N THR A 140 13.31 14.63 2.15
CA THR A 140 14.32 15.35 2.95
C THR A 140 15.27 14.39 3.65
N LEU A 141 14.76 13.28 4.21
CA LEU A 141 15.58 12.25 4.85
C LEU A 141 16.52 11.56 3.86
N LEU A 142 16.04 11.25 2.65
CA LEU A 142 16.84 10.64 1.59
C LEU A 142 17.95 11.60 1.11
N LEU A 143 17.62 12.87 0.86
CA LEU A 143 18.60 13.88 0.46
C LEU A 143 19.67 14.11 1.53
N ALA A 144 19.31 13.99 2.82
CA ALA A 144 20.25 14.09 3.93
C ALA A 144 21.29 12.93 3.97
N GLN A 145 21.06 11.83 3.24
CA GLN A 145 21.99 10.69 3.17
C GLN A 145 23.14 10.85 2.16
N TRP A 146 23.34 12.07 1.63
CA TRP A 146 24.46 12.38 0.76
C TRP A 146 25.80 11.83 1.30
N PRO A 147 26.68 11.23 0.47
CA PRO A 147 26.74 11.29 -1.00
C PRO A 147 26.19 10.07 -1.77
N PHE A 148 25.36 9.22 -1.15
CA PHE A 148 24.90 8.02 -1.85
C PHE A 148 23.90 8.37 -2.97
N PHE A 149 24.33 8.15 -4.21
CA PHE A 149 23.60 8.59 -5.39
C PHE A 149 22.17 8.02 -5.53
N PRO A 150 21.89 6.72 -5.23
CA PRO A 150 20.53 6.20 -5.30
C PRO A 150 19.54 6.93 -4.37
N ASP A 151 19.96 7.26 -3.14
CA ASP A 151 19.11 8.00 -2.20
C ASP A 151 18.82 9.42 -2.72
N PHE A 152 19.81 10.07 -3.33
CA PHE A 152 19.63 11.38 -3.93
C PHE A 152 18.56 11.36 -5.03
N VAL A 153 18.66 10.41 -5.98
CA VAL A 153 17.70 10.28 -7.08
C VAL A 153 16.30 9.95 -6.55
N CYS A 154 16.20 9.01 -5.61
CA CYS A 154 14.93 8.64 -4.98
C CYS A 154 14.32 9.82 -4.19
N GLY A 155 15.16 10.59 -3.49
CA GLY A 155 14.75 11.80 -2.77
C GLY A 155 14.19 12.86 -3.71
N CYS A 156 14.91 13.20 -4.79
CA CYS A 156 14.42 14.12 -5.81
C CYS A 156 13.09 13.66 -6.43
N TYR A 157 12.95 12.36 -6.69
CA TYR A 157 11.70 11.78 -7.19
C TYR A 157 10.54 11.99 -6.22
N LEU A 158 10.71 11.67 -4.93
CA LEU A 158 9.66 11.86 -3.93
C LEU A 158 9.33 13.35 -3.70
N GLY A 159 10.33 14.22 -3.75
CA GLY A 159 10.12 15.67 -3.71
C GLY A 159 9.28 16.17 -4.90
N PHE A 160 9.57 15.68 -6.10
CA PHE A 160 8.75 15.95 -7.29
C PHE A 160 7.33 15.38 -7.15
N LEU A 161 7.20 14.16 -6.63
CA LEU A 161 5.91 13.52 -6.38
C LEU A 161 5.07 14.34 -5.40
N ALA A 162 5.66 14.83 -4.31
CA ALA A 162 4.99 15.71 -3.37
C ALA A 162 4.44 16.98 -4.04
N PHE A 163 5.24 17.59 -4.93
CA PHE A 163 4.80 18.74 -5.72
C PHE A 163 3.62 18.40 -6.65
N VAL A 164 3.64 17.23 -7.29
CA VAL A 164 2.52 16.77 -8.12
C VAL A 164 1.25 16.57 -7.29
N TYR A 165 1.35 15.99 -6.09
CA TYR A 165 0.20 15.83 -5.19
C TYR A 165 -0.42 17.18 -4.79
N VAL A 166 0.41 18.15 -4.40
CA VAL A 166 -0.06 19.49 -4.02
C VAL A 166 -0.72 20.20 -5.20
N THR A 167 -0.07 20.20 -6.37
CA THR A 167 -0.61 20.89 -7.56
C THR A 167 -1.88 20.23 -8.09
N ALA A 168 -1.98 18.89 -8.06
CA ALA A 168 -3.21 18.18 -8.38
C ALA A 168 -4.33 18.52 -7.40
N GLY A 169 -4.05 18.52 -6.09
CA GLY A 169 -5.02 18.87 -5.05
C GLY A 169 -5.58 20.28 -5.18
N LEU A 170 -4.71 21.27 -5.39
CA LEU A 170 -5.11 22.66 -5.59
C LEU A 170 -5.92 22.83 -6.88
N ALA A 171 -5.49 22.18 -7.97
CA ALA A 171 -6.20 22.24 -9.25
C ALA A 171 -7.58 21.61 -9.16
N SER A 172 -7.71 20.47 -8.48
CA SER A 172 -8.99 19.81 -8.24
C SER A 172 -9.88 20.67 -7.34
N SER A 173 -9.39 21.09 -6.18
CA SER A 173 -10.19 21.89 -5.24
C SER A 173 -10.77 23.15 -5.90
N LYS A 174 -9.98 23.85 -6.74
CA LYS A 174 -10.46 25.01 -7.49
C LYS A 174 -11.52 24.68 -8.55
N LYS A 175 -11.49 23.47 -9.11
CA LYS A 175 -12.48 23.02 -10.10
C LYS A 175 -13.76 22.48 -9.46
N LEU A 176 -13.65 21.96 -8.23
CA LEU A 176 -14.78 21.45 -7.46
C LEU A 176 -15.55 22.52 -6.69
N THR A 177 -15.04 23.76 -6.60
CA THR A 177 -15.82 24.88 -6.05
C THR A 177 -16.91 25.27 -7.04
N HIS A 178 -18.06 24.59 -6.96
CA HIS A 178 -19.25 24.90 -7.73
C HIS A 178 -20.34 25.37 -6.77
N GLU A 179 -21.01 26.48 -7.11
CA GLU A 179 -22.14 27.00 -6.35
C GLU A 179 -23.40 26.21 -6.73
N LEU A 180 -23.55 25.00 -6.20
CA LEU A 180 -24.79 24.23 -6.28
C LEU A 180 -25.51 24.28 -4.94
N THR A 181 -26.83 24.27 -4.96
CA THR A 181 -27.61 24.11 -3.73
C THR A 181 -27.55 22.67 -3.24
N GLU A 182 -27.82 22.45 -1.96
CA GLU A 182 -27.85 21.10 -1.37
C GLU A 182 -28.79 20.15 -2.12
N ASP A 183 -29.97 20.64 -2.52
CA ASP A 183 -30.95 19.85 -3.27
C ASP A 183 -30.42 19.41 -4.64
N GLN A 184 -29.71 20.29 -5.34
CA GLN A 184 -29.10 19.99 -6.65
C GLN A 184 -27.96 18.98 -6.53
N LEU A 185 -27.15 19.10 -5.48
CA LEU A 185 -26.06 18.14 -5.19
C LEU A 185 -26.62 16.75 -4.88
N GLU A 186 -27.70 16.67 -4.11
CA GLU A 186 -28.35 15.40 -3.80
C GLU A 186 -28.99 14.75 -5.03
N GLU A 187 -29.63 15.54 -5.89
CA GLU A 187 -30.18 15.06 -7.16
C GLU A 187 -29.07 14.53 -8.07
N LYS A 188 -28.00 15.30 -8.27
CA LYS A 188 -26.86 14.91 -9.10
C LYS A 188 -26.14 13.67 -8.58
N PHE A 189 -26.02 13.53 -7.26
CA PHE A 189 -25.48 12.32 -6.63
C PHE A 189 -26.32 11.09 -7.00
N LYS A 190 -27.66 11.17 -6.83
CA LYS A 190 -28.58 10.06 -7.15
C LYS A 190 -28.66 9.74 -8.64
N GLU A 191 -28.51 10.75 -9.51
CA GLU A 191 -28.48 10.55 -10.96
C GLU A 191 -27.27 9.74 -11.41
N HIS A 192 -26.13 9.88 -10.72
CA HIS A 192 -24.87 9.24 -11.10
C HIS A 192 -24.55 7.96 -10.33
N ASP A 193 -25.14 7.77 -9.15
CA ASP A 193 -25.15 6.50 -8.39
C ASP A 193 -26.01 5.46 -9.15
N THR A 194 -25.40 4.87 -10.19
CA THR A 194 -26.11 4.08 -11.21
C THR A 194 -26.44 2.69 -10.69
N ASP A 195 -25.57 2.14 -9.86
CA ASP A 195 -25.76 0.85 -9.21
C ASP A 195 -26.55 0.94 -7.87
N GLN A 196 -26.84 2.16 -7.41
CA GLN A 196 -27.62 2.47 -6.21
C GLN A 196 -27.00 1.87 -4.94
N ASP A 197 -25.67 1.79 -4.90
CA ASP A 197 -24.92 1.32 -3.73
C ASP A 197 -24.77 2.42 -2.64
N GLY A 198 -25.25 3.64 -2.94
CA GLY A 198 -25.20 4.80 -2.05
C GLY A 198 -23.83 5.48 -2.02
N ARG A 199 -22.95 5.15 -2.97
CA ARG A 199 -21.59 5.64 -3.10
C ARG A 199 -21.33 5.98 -4.57
N LEU A 200 -20.32 6.82 -4.80
CA LEU A 200 -19.83 7.09 -6.14
C LEU A 200 -18.49 6.41 -6.31
N SER A 201 -18.43 5.48 -7.26
CA SER A 201 -17.19 4.93 -7.80
C SER A 201 -16.35 6.01 -8.51
N THR A 202 -15.12 5.67 -8.88
CA THR A 202 -14.25 6.62 -9.61
C THR A 202 -14.86 6.99 -10.96
N GLU A 203 -15.49 6.02 -11.61
CA GLU A 203 -16.14 6.14 -12.91
C GLU A 203 -17.38 7.02 -12.82
N GLU A 204 -18.26 6.78 -11.83
CA GLU A 204 -19.47 7.57 -11.61
C GLU A 204 -19.15 9.00 -11.19
N PHE A 205 -18.15 9.18 -10.32
CA PHE A 205 -17.67 10.51 -9.95
C PHE A 205 -17.07 11.27 -11.14
N THR A 206 -16.38 10.57 -12.03
CA THR A 206 -15.85 11.16 -13.27
C THR A 206 -16.98 11.60 -14.20
N ALA A 207 -18.02 10.76 -14.36
CA ALA A 207 -19.20 11.10 -15.15
C ALA A 207 -19.93 12.32 -14.56
N LEU A 208 -20.09 12.37 -13.24
CA LEU A 208 -20.68 13.51 -12.53
C LEU A 208 -19.89 14.79 -12.79
N CYS A 209 -18.56 14.75 -12.73
CA CYS A 209 -17.73 15.91 -13.06
C CYS A 209 -17.94 16.38 -14.51
N GLN A 210 -18.10 15.46 -15.46
CA GLN A 210 -18.35 15.81 -16.86
C GLN A 210 -19.75 16.43 -17.06
N ASP A 211 -20.76 15.90 -16.39
CA ASP A 211 -22.13 16.45 -16.44
C ASP A 211 -22.21 17.86 -15.85
N LEU A 212 -21.38 18.17 -14.86
CA LEU A 212 -21.21 19.51 -14.30
C LEU A 212 -20.29 20.43 -15.13
N ASP A 213 -19.90 20.02 -16.35
CA ASP A 213 -18.95 20.74 -17.24
C ASP A 213 -17.58 21.00 -16.59
N ILE A 214 -17.18 20.13 -15.65
CA ILE A 214 -15.91 20.22 -14.94
C ILE A 214 -14.89 19.30 -15.62
N GLU A 215 -14.11 19.86 -16.54
CA GLU A 215 -13.03 19.13 -17.19
C GLU A 215 -11.93 18.78 -16.17
N MET A 216 -11.72 17.50 -15.88
CA MET A 216 -10.61 17.01 -15.05
C MET A 216 -9.81 15.91 -15.74
N ASN A 217 -8.50 15.90 -15.52
CA ASN A 217 -7.66 14.76 -15.90
C ASN A 217 -7.65 13.70 -14.79
N LEU A 218 -7.14 12.50 -15.08
CA LEU A 218 -7.12 11.40 -14.10
C LEU A 218 -6.48 11.79 -12.75
N LYS A 219 -5.34 12.49 -12.77
CA LYS A 219 -4.65 12.89 -11.53
C LYS A 219 -5.49 13.86 -10.71
N GLN A 220 -6.26 14.73 -11.38
CA GLN A 220 -7.19 15.64 -10.72
C GLN A 220 -8.39 14.89 -10.14
N ILE A 221 -8.94 13.91 -10.86
CA ILE A 221 -10.01 13.04 -10.35
C ILE A 221 -9.53 12.27 -9.12
N GLU A 222 -8.37 11.60 -9.20
CA GLU A 222 -7.83 10.86 -8.05
C GLU A 222 -7.51 11.80 -6.87
N ALA A 223 -7.00 13.00 -7.14
CA ALA A 223 -6.78 13.98 -6.09
C ALA A 223 -8.09 14.43 -5.44
N ALA A 224 -9.14 14.65 -6.23
CA ALA A 224 -10.47 14.99 -5.74
C ALA A 224 -11.04 13.87 -4.88
N MET A 225 -10.95 12.62 -5.33
CA MET A 225 -11.36 11.47 -4.55
C MET A 225 -10.62 11.36 -3.22
N LEU A 226 -9.29 11.51 -3.21
CA LEU A 226 -8.47 11.49 -1.99
C LEU A 226 -8.75 12.67 -1.05
N MET A 227 -9.41 13.74 -1.52
CA MET A 227 -9.85 14.87 -0.69
C MET A 227 -11.27 14.69 -0.15
N ILE A 228 -12.16 14.06 -0.91
CA ILE A 228 -13.57 13.90 -0.53
C ILE A 228 -13.78 12.64 0.30
N ASP A 229 -13.23 11.49 -0.13
CA ASP A 229 -13.42 10.20 0.56
C ASP A 229 -12.69 10.19 1.91
N SER A 230 -13.43 10.52 2.97
CA SER A 230 -12.91 10.55 4.33
C SER A 230 -12.80 9.16 4.95
N THR A 231 -13.52 8.20 4.37
CA THR A 231 -13.52 6.79 4.79
C THR A 231 -12.40 5.98 4.15
N HIS A 232 -11.78 6.52 3.10
CA HIS A 232 -10.64 5.95 2.38
C HIS A 232 -10.90 4.56 1.79
N VAL A 233 -12.16 4.27 1.48
CA VAL A 233 -12.60 3.00 0.87
C VAL A 233 -12.37 3.02 -0.64
N GLY A 234 -12.08 4.18 -1.20
CA GLY A 234 -11.93 4.41 -2.64
C GLY A 234 -13.24 4.69 -3.35
N THR A 235 -14.30 5.03 -2.61
CA THR A 235 -15.61 5.46 -3.11
C THR A 235 -16.11 6.62 -2.26
N ILE A 236 -16.88 7.52 -2.86
CA ILE A 236 -17.39 8.72 -2.17
C ILE A 236 -18.80 8.42 -1.67
N ASN A 237 -19.03 8.40 -0.36
CA ASN A 237 -20.37 8.33 0.18
C ASN A 237 -21.08 9.69 0.11
N LYS A 238 -22.42 9.68 0.22
CA LYS A 238 -23.24 10.90 0.15
C LYS A 238 -22.82 11.96 1.18
N GLU A 239 -22.52 11.55 2.42
CA GLU A 239 -22.19 12.48 3.51
C GLU A 239 -20.89 13.23 3.25
N ASP A 240 -19.87 12.53 2.75
CA ASP A 240 -18.58 13.08 2.36
C ASP A 240 -18.71 14.01 1.15
N PHE A 241 -19.50 13.60 0.15
CA PHE A 241 -19.83 14.42 -1.00
C PHE A 241 -20.46 15.75 -0.55
N MET A 242 -21.58 15.69 0.16
CA MET A 242 -22.30 16.89 0.62
C MET A 242 -21.38 17.79 1.46
N ARG A 243 -20.65 17.23 2.42
CA ARG A 243 -19.74 17.97 3.30
C ARG A 243 -18.64 18.71 2.53
N HIS A 244 -18.21 18.21 1.37
CA HIS A 244 -17.18 18.88 0.58
C HIS A 244 -17.75 20.05 -0.24
N PHE A 245 -18.94 19.90 -0.80
CA PHE A 245 -19.55 20.90 -1.69
C PHE A 245 -20.37 21.98 -0.98
N THR A 246 -20.76 21.78 0.29
CA THR A 246 -21.52 22.79 1.07
C THR A 246 -20.66 23.68 1.97
N LYS A 247 -19.34 23.51 1.94
CA LYS A 247 -18.37 24.32 2.70
C LYS A 247 -17.94 25.57 1.93
#